data_AF-A0A411DVG8-F1
#
_entry.id   AF-A0A411DVG8-F1
#
_cell.length_a   1.000
_cell.length_b   1.000
_cell.length_c   1.000
_cell.angle_alpha   90.00
_cell.angle_beta   90.00
_cell.angle_gamma   90.00
#
_symmetry.space_group_name_H-M   'P 1'
#
loop_
_entity.id
_entity.type
_entity.pdbx_description
1 polymer ?
#
loop_
_entity_poly.entity_id
_entity_poly.type
_entity_poly.pdbx_seq_one_letter_code
_entity_poly.pdbx_strand_id
1 'polypeptide(L)'
;MNNSRMSSVSTQKTTGRSTLGTQSALAAIIATTMMVSAASAASLQTTKATEAASTGWATQTTGTTGGAKATSAKIYAVKSISEFKTALNGTDSSPKIIQITGTIDISGGKAYTSFDDQK
;
A
#
# COMPACT_ATOMS: atom_id res chain seq x y z
N MET A 1 -76.47 19.07 -11.35
CA MET A 1 -76.83 18.17 -12.48
C MET A 1 -75.74 17.09 -12.57
N ASN A 2 -75.94 15.87 -12.10
CA ASN A 2 -76.85 14.81 -12.54
C ASN A 2 -76.44 14.16 -13.89
N ASN A 3 -75.82 12.98 -13.74
CA ASN A 3 -76.04 11.72 -14.46
C ASN A 3 -75.53 11.53 -15.90
N SER A 4 -74.75 10.46 -16.09
CA SER A 4 -75.24 9.18 -16.68
C SER A 4 -74.11 8.13 -16.74
N ARG A 5 -74.20 7.03 -15.96
CA ARG A 5 -74.67 5.67 -16.34
C ARG A 5 -73.69 4.91 -17.26
N MET A 6 -72.93 3.92 -16.79
CA MET A 6 -73.27 2.54 -16.36
C MET A 6 -73.13 1.50 -17.48
N SER A 7 -72.22 0.52 -17.28
CA SER A 7 -72.20 -0.90 -17.73
C SER A 7 -70.72 -1.36 -17.81
N SER A 8 -70.26 -2.54 -17.40
CA SER A 8 -70.87 -3.79 -16.94
C SER A 8 -69.86 -4.56 -16.07
N VAL A 9 -70.39 -5.38 -15.18
CA VAL A 9 -69.70 -6.39 -14.34
C VAL A 9 -68.95 -7.43 -15.19
N SER A 10 -67.79 -7.89 -14.73
CA SER A 10 -67.40 -9.31 -14.82
C SER A 10 -66.29 -9.67 -13.82
N THR A 11 -66.74 -10.23 -12.68
CA THR A 11 -66.18 -11.39 -11.97
C THR A 11 -64.66 -11.63 -12.00
N GLN A 12 -64.03 -11.43 -10.84
CA GLN A 12 -62.75 -12.05 -10.46
C GLN A 12 -62.82 -13.56 -10.69
N LYS A 13 -61.87 -14.12 -11.46
CA LYS A 13 -61.63 -15.57 -11.52
C LYS A 13 -60.13 -15.87 -11.35
N THR A 14 -59.82 -16.38 -10.16
CA THR A 14 -58.82 -17.40 -9.84
C THR A 14 -57.40 -17.25 -10.40
N THR A 15 -56.49 -16.92 -9.48
CA THR A 15 -55.26 -17.67 -9.17
C THR A 15 -54.73 -18.59 -10.29
N GLY A 16 -53.78 -18.07 -11.06
CA GLY A 16 -52.92 -18.85 -11.94
C GLY A 16 -51.46 -18.57 -11.60
N ARG A 17 -50.88 -19.41 -10.74
CA ARG A 17 -49.42 -19.54 -10.60
C ARG A 17 -48.89 -20.13 -11.90
N SER A 18 -47.87 -19.52 -12.50
CA SER A 18 -46.64 -20.24 -12.86
C SER A 18 -45.70 -19.35 -13.67
N THR A 19 -44.44 -19.54 -13.34
CA THR A 19 -43.20 -18.92 -13.81
C THR A 19 -43.03 -18.95 -15.33
N LEU A 20 -42.93 -17.77 -15.95
CA LEU A 20 -42.20 -17.53 -17.20
C LEU A 20 -41.14 -16.47 -16.86
N GLY A 21 -39.86 -16.62 -17.21
CA GLY A 21 -39.39 -16.99 -18.53
C GLY A 21 -38.69 -15.76 -19.12
N THR A 22 -37.37 -15.87 -19.20
CA THR A 22 -36.31 -15.04 -19.79
C THR A 22 -36.61 -14.00 -20.90
N GLN A 23 -35.69 -13.01 -20.96
CA GLN A 23 -35.35 -12.03 -22.03
C GLN A 23 -36.18 -10.72 -22.02
N SER A 24 -35.65 -9.49 -22.11
CA SER A 24 -34.42 -8.98 -22.74
C SER A 24 -33.91 -7.69 -22.08
N ALA A 25 -32.63 -7.43 -22.32
CA ALA A 25 -31.74 -6.43 -21.76
C ALA A 25 -32.13 -4.94 -21.90
N LEU A 26 -31.68 -4.14 -20.93
CA LEU A 26 -31.19 -2.77 -21.14
C LEU A 26 -30.12 -2.46 -20.09
N ALA A 27 -28.99 -1.96 -20.60
CA ALA A 27 -27.72 -1.82 -19.94
C ALA A 27 -27.68 -0.73 -18.85
N ALA A 28 -26.86 -0.93 -17.83
CA ALA A 28 -26.26 0.17 -17.07
C ALA A 28 -24.82 -0.22 -16.67
N ILE A 29 -23.92 0.70 -16.96
CA ILE A 29 -22.49 0.54 -17.16
C ILE A 29 -21.71 0.47 -15.82
N ILE A 30 -20.63 -0.31 -15.87
CA ILE A 30 -19.56 -0.47 -14.87
C ILE A 30 -18.99 0.88 -14.44
N ALA A 31 -18.90 1.13 -13.13
CA ALA A 31 -18.02 2.19 -12.60
C ALA A 31 -17.61 1.90 -11.14
N THR A 32 -16.83 0.84 -10.92
CA THR A 32 -16.03 0.76 -9.69
C THR A 32 -14.66 1.35 -10.00
N THR A 33 -14.47 2.61 -9.61
CA THR A 33 -13.21 3.34 -9.71
C THR A 33 -12.09 2.58 -9.01
N MET A 34 -11.12 2.08 -9.79
CA MET A 34 -9.82 1.67 -9.25
C MET A 34 -9.10 2.91 -8.73
N MET A 35 -8.86 2.97 -7.42
CA MET A 35 -7.87 3.90 -6.86
C MET A 35 -6.49 3.46 -7.33
N VAL A 36 -5.97 4.09 -8.39
CA VAL A 36 -4.54 4.06 -8.69
C VAL A 36 -3.84 4.92 -7.64
N SER A 37 -3.23 4.25 -6.66
CA SER A 37 -2.19 4.88 -5.85
C SER A 37 -0.98 5.06 -6.76
N ALA A 38 -0.76 6.29 -7.23
CA ALA A 38 0.51 6.67 -7.83
C ALA A 38 1.58 6.73 -6.72
N ALA A 39 2.12 5.57 -6.36
CA ALA A 39 3.35 5.52 -5.60
C ALA A 39 4.45 6.08 -6.51
N SER A 40 4.86 7.33 -6.26
CA SER A 40 6.11 7.84 -6.81
C SER A 40 7.22 7.00 -6.19
N ALA A 41 7.66 5.97 -6.90
CA ALA A 41 8.85 5.24 -6.56
C ALA A 41 10.03 6.19 -6.83
N ALA A 42 10.49 6.90 -5.80
CA ALA A 42 11.85 7.39 -5.82
C ALA A 42 12.74 6.22 -6.25
N SER A 43 13.52 6.40 -7.31
CA SER A 43 14.36 5.32 -7.83
C SER A 43 15.31 4.90 -6.71
N LEU A 44 15.07 3.71 -6.16
CA LEU A 44 15.91 3.15 -5.11
C LEU A 44 17.34 3.04 -5.65
N GLN A 45 18.28 3.74 -5.01
CA GLN A 45 19.70 3.77 -5.41
C GLN A 45 20.45 2.52 -4.96
N THR A 46 19.82 1.34 -5.11
CA THR A 46 20.39 0.05 -4.72
C THR A 46 21.73 -0.20 -5.39
N THR A 47 21.89 0.12 -6.68
CA THR A 47 23.16 -0.07 -7.40
C THR A 47 24.30 0.69 -6.73
N LYS A 48 24.10 1.96 -6.37
CA LYS A 48 25.10 2.74 -5.63
C LYS A 48 25.45 2.12 -4.28
N ALA A 49 24.46 1.61 -3.56
CA ALA A 49 24.67 0.98 -2.26
C ALA A 49 25.48 -0.34 -2.34
N THR A 50 25.65 -0.90 -3.55
CA THR A 50 26.47 -2.09 -3.80
C THR A 50 27.88 -1.79 -4.34
N GLU A 51 28.17 -0.53 -4.69
CA GLU A 51 29.48 -0.13 -5.21
C GLU A 51 30.55 -0.23 -4.12
N ALA A 52 31.68 -0.84 -4.46
CA ALA A 52 32.85 -0.88 -3.59
C ALA A 52 33.77 0.33 -3.84
N ALA A 53 34.31 0.90 -2.78
CA ALA A 53 35.34 1.93 -2.90
C ALA A 53 36.64 1.33 -3.45
N SER A 54 37.36 2.09 -4.27
CA SER A 54 38.64 1.67 -4.88
C SER A 54 39.89 2.19 -4.17
N THR A 55 39.75 3.14 -3.23
CA THR A 55 40.88 3.77 -2.53
C THR A 55 40.57 4.07 -1.06
N GLY A 56 41.61 4.09 -0.21
CA GLY A 56 41.54 4.51 1.19
C GLY A 56 41.72 3.37 2.19
N TRP A 57 41.73 3.70 3.49
CA TRP A 57 41.94 2.69 4.54
C TRP A 57 40.87 1.60 4.58
N ALA A 58 39.61 1.95 4.29
CA ALA A 58 38.48 1.01 4.31
C ALA A 58 38.52 -0.04 3.18
N THR A 59 39.44 0.09 2.21
CA THR A 59 39.63 -0.87 1.11
C THR A 59 40.74 -1.88 1.38
N GLN A 60 41.42 -1.80 2.52
CA GLN A 60 42.51 -2.74 2.85
C GLN A 60 41.97 -4.15 3.19
N THR A 61 42.82 -5.16 2.99
CA THR A 61 42.49 -6.59 3.20
C THR A 61 41.27 -7.02 2.36
N THR A 62 40.14 -7.36 2.99
CA THR A 62 38.89 -7.73 2.30
C THR A 62 38.00 -6.53 1.99
N GLY A 63 38.40 -5.33 2.42
CA GLY A 63 37.64 -4.10 2.27
C GLY A 63 36.33 -4.06 3.06
N THR A 64 35.54 -3.02 2.82
CA THR A 64 34.22 -2.81 3.41
C THR A 64 33.14 -2.91 2.33
N THR A 65 32.18 -3.82 2.50
CA THR A 65 31.07 -4.01 1.55
C THR A 65 29.72 -3.57 2.11
N GLY A 66 29.65 -3.26 3.41
CA GLY A 66 28.38 -2.96 4.11
C GLY A 66 27.30 -4.01 3.79
N GLY A 67 26.15 -3.52 3.33
CA GLY A 67 24.98 -4.31 2.96
C GLY A 67 24.96 -4.84 1.53
N ALA A 68 26.03 -4.75 0.74
CA ALA A 68 26.01 -5.03 -0.71
C ALA A 68 25.49 -6.43 -1.09
N LYS A 69 25.53 -7.40 -0.17
CA LYS A 69 24.98 -8.76 -0.35
C LYS A 69 23.53 -8.92 0.11
N ALA A 70 22.81 -7.83 0.36
CA ALA A 70 21.41 -7.86 0.77
C ALA A 70 20.57 -8.55 -0.30
N THR A 71 19.69 -9.46 0.14
CA THR A 71 18.65 -9.99 -0.73
C THR A 71 17.59 -8.92 -0.97
N SER A 72 16.79 -9.05 -2.02
CA SER A 72 15.72 -8.08 -2.33
C SER A 72 14.74 -7.87 -1.17
N ALA A 73 14.54 -8.89 -0.32
CA ALA A 73 13.70 -8.81 0.88
C ALA A 73 14.32 -8.00 2.03
N LYS A 74 15.63 -7.70 1.96
CA LYS A 74 16.39 -6.92 2.95
C LYS A 74 16.83 -5.56 2.39
N ILE A 75 16.14 -5.10 1.34
CA ILE A 75 16.25 -3.74 0.81
C ILE A 75 15.02 -2.96 1.26
N TYR A 76 15.24 -1.94 2.08
CA TYR A 76 14.19 -1.17 2.72
C TYR A 76 14.22 0.27 2.23
N ALA A 77 13.04 0.88 2.09
CA ALA A 77 12.87 2.32 1.94
C ALA A 77 12.18 2.84 3.19
N VAL A 78 12.80 3.79 3.89
CA VAL A 78 12.34 4.28 5.18
C VAL A 78 12.26 5.81 5.19
N LYS A 79 11.31 6.36 5.94
CA LYS A 79 11.08 7.80 6.12
C LYS A 79 10.63 8.15 7.54
N SER A 80 10.69 7.20 8.47
CA SER A 80 10.35 7.39 9.88
C SER A 80 11.26 6.57 10.80
N ILE A 81 11.34 6.95 12.08
CA ILE A 81 12.15 6.23 13.06
C ILE A 81 11.63 4.82 13.33
N SER A 82 10.31 4.60 13.25
CA SER A 82 9.70 3.27 13.42
C SER A 82 10.14 2.34 12.30
N GLU A 83 9.97 2.74 11.04
CA GLU A 83 10.41 1.97 9.87
C GLU A 83 11.93 1.70 9.90
N PHE A 84 12.72 2.70 10.31
CA PHE A 84 14.17 2.55 10.43
C PHE A 84 14.58 1.52 11.48
N LYS A 85 13.97 1.55 12.67
CA LYS A 85 14.24 0.56 13.73
C LYS A 85 13.81 -0.84 13.31
N THR A 86 12.66 -0.98 12.64
CA THR A 86 12.19 -2.26 12.10
C THR A 86 13.15 -2.81 11.03
N ALA A 87 13.59 -1.97 10.10
CA ALA A 87 14.54 -2.35 9.06
C ALA A 87 15.92 -2.71 9.62
N LEU A 88 16.39 -1.95 10.64
CA LEU A 88 17.65 -2.23 11.33
C LEU A 88 17.61 -3.59 12.00
N ASN A 89 16.55 -3.87 12.77
CA ASN A 89 16.40 -5.06 13.61
C ASN A 89 17.71 -5.36 14.36
N GLY A 90 17.96 -4.70 15.49
CA GLY A 90 19.27 -4.65 16.16
C GLY A 90 19.94 -5.99 16.52
N THR A 91 19.24 -7.12 16.34
CA THR A 91 19.76 -8.48 16.51
C THR A 91 20.07 -9.19 15.19
N ASP A 92 19.53 -8.74 14.07
CA ASP A 92 19.73 -9.32 12.74
C ASP A 92 21.04 -8.82 12.13
N SER A 93 22.03 -9.70 12.00
CA SER A 93 23.32 -9.41 11.35
C SER A 93 23.33 -9.65 9.84
N SER A 94 22.20 -10.06 9.24
CA SER A 94 22.11 -10.30 7.79
C SER A 94 22.42 -9.01 7.00
N PRO A 95 23.05 -9.12 5.82
CA PRO A 95 23.26 -7.99 4.93
C PRO A 95 21.94 -7.30 4.59
N LYS A 96 21.90 -5.98 4.70
CA LYS A 96 20.70 -5.17 4.46
C LYS A 96 21.07 -3.81 3.90
N ILE A 97 20.23 -3.28 3.01
CA ILE A 97 20.35 -1.93 2.46
C ILE A 97 19.13 -1.14 2.94
N ILE A 98 19.35 -0.09 3.73
CA ILE A 98 18.28 0.75 4.27
C ILE A 98 18.39 2.13 3.62
N GLN A 99 17.44 2.45 2.74
CA GLN A 99 17.44 3.67 1.95
C GLN A 99 16.56 4.71 2.64
N ILE A 100 17.16 5.85 2.97
CA ILE A 100 16.46 6.96 3.61
C ILE A 100 15.80 7.81 2.51
N THR A 101 14.48 7.86 2.51
CA THR A 101 13.66 8.51 1.47
C THR A 101 13.04 9.83 1.92
N GLY A 102 13.34 10.26 3.15
CA GLY A 102 12.89 11.51 3.75
C GLY A 102 13.56 11.77 5.09
N THR A 103 13.23 12.88 5.75
CA THR A 103 13.75 13.20 7.08
C THR A 103 13.27 12.17 8.10
N ILE A 104 14.20 11.60 8.84
CA ILE A 104 13.90 10.76 10.00
C ILE A 104 14.16 11.57 11.25
N ASP A 105 13.09 11.94 11.94
CA ASP A 105 13.18 12.46 13.29
C ASP A 105 13.45 11.30 14.26
N ILE A 106 14.68 11.22 14.76
CA ILE A 106 15.13 10.17 15.71
C ILE A 106 14.36 10.26 17.04
N SER A 107 13.89 11.44 17.40
CA SER A 107 13.11 11.68 18.61
C SER A 107 11.65 11.20 18.47
N GLY A 108 11.22 10.86 17.23
CA GLY A 108 9.86 10.39 16.95
C GLY A 108 8.79 11.45 17.21
N GLY A 109 9.13 12.73 17.06
CA GLY A 109 8.23 13.86 17.33
C GLY A 109 8.14 14.24 18.81
N LYS A 110 8.97 13.66 19.68
CA LYS A 110 9.00 13.96 21.12
C LYS A 110 10.38 14.47 21.50
N ALA A 111 10.47 15.69 22.02
CA ALA A 111 11.73 16.21 22.53
C ALA A 111 12.20 15.38 23.73
N TYR A 112 13.50 15.11 23.80
CA TYR A 112 14.11 14.46 24.96
C TYR A 112 14.01 15.38 26.18
N THR A 113 13.72 14.80 27.34
CA THR A 113 13.49 15.52 28.59
C THR A 113 14.66 15.47 29.57
N SER A 114 15.60 14.56 29.34
CA SER A 114 16.81 14.37 30.16
C SER A 114 17.90 13.67 29.34
N PHE A 115 19.11 13.59 29.91
CA PHE A 115 20.21 12.79 29.34
C PHE A 115 19.84 11.30 29.27
N ASP A 116 19.21 10.77 30.32
CA ASP A 116 18.83 9.35 30.37
C ASP A 116 17.75 8.98 29.35
N ASP A 117 16.86 9.92 29.03
CA ASP A 117 15.84 9.75 27.98
C ASP A 117 16.44 9.75 26.57
N GLN A 118 17.56 10.46 26.37
CA GLN A 118 18.22 10.57 25.07
C GLN A 118 19.12 9.36 24.73
N LYS A 119 19.69 8.70 25.75
CA LYS A 119 20.80 7.75 25.59
C LYS A 119 20.40 6.38 25.07
#